data_AF-A0AAE8MZF7-F1
#
_entry.id   AF-A0AAE8MZF7-F1
#
_cell.length_a   1.000
_cell.length_b   1.000
_cell.length_c   1.000
_cell.angle_alpha   90.00
_cell.angle_beta   90.00
_cell.angle_gamma   90.00
#
_symmetry.space_group_name_H-M   'P 1'
#
loop_
_entity.id
_entity.type
_entity.pdbx_description
1 polymer ?
#
loop_
_entity_poly.entity_id
_entity_poly.type
_entity_poly.pdbx_seq_one_letter_code
_entity_poly.pdbx_strand_id
1 'polypeptide(L)'
;MACITRTPGPPPSSSLLSRLLLAFLLLVDLAAAYAELSDDVLRGIPSAGSDFDIKTGALLAPILIPRVPGTDNSLFVQHHFIDFFKSQLPEWTLEIHNSTSKTPGTGDREVPFANLILRRDPPWAAPGDVSRLTLVAHYDTLSKPEGFIGATDSAAPCAVLMHAARSIEDALAKKWAAMAENGEGGTGLEEEKGVQILLLDGEEAFVSWSSTDSLYGARALAKDWETQFYPAASTFKSPLQSISLFVLLDLLGARNPWPRIPSYFLTTHWAYQGMAKIEKRMRDLKLLQSVPPRGRSVFLPDSKKPAANFGGSYIEDDHIPFMARGVNILHLIPSPFPDQWHHSQGIPDDGEHLDIGAVDDWAKIVTAFTAEWMELGEYLPKAPPEKRDATSSKTEL
;
A
#
# COMPACT_ATOMS: atom_id res chain seq x y z
N MET A 1 -0.83 -72.94 50.65
CA MET A 1 -1.24 -71.52 50.61
C MET A 1 0.02 -70.68 50.37
N ALA A 2 0.21 -70.19 49.15
CA ALA A 2 1.21 -69.17 48.83
C ALA A 2 0.57 -68.22 47.82
N CYS A 3 0.39 -66.97 48.24
CA CYS A 3 -0.25 -65.90 47.47
C CYS A 3 0.85 -65.17 46.68
N ILE A 4 0.75 -65.15 45.35
CA ILE A 4 1.64 -64.35 44.49
C ILE A 4 0.84 -63.13 44.03
N THR A 5 1.19 -61.96 44.57
CA THR A 5 0.68 -60.66 44.15
C THR A 5 1.46 -60.18 42.93
N ARG A 6 0.77 -59.93 41.81
CA ARG A 6 1.32 -59.21 40.65
C ARG A 6 1.00 -57.72 40.78
N THR A 7 2.01 -56.87 40.74
CA THR A 7 1.87 -55.42 40.60
C THR A 7 1.65 -55.02 39.13
N PRO A 8 0.86 -53.98 38.82
CA PRO A 8 0.73 -53.47 37.46
C PRO A 8 1.92 -52.56 37.12
N GLY A 9 2.50 -52.76 35.93
CA GLY A 9 3.52 -51.87 35.36
C GLY A 9 2.94 -50.52 34.93
N PRO A 10 3.78 -49.46 34.83
CA PRO A 10 3.33 -48.13 34.46
C PRO A 10 2.88 -48.07 32.99
N PRO A 11 1.95 -47.17 32.63
CA PRO A 11 1.50 -47.03 31.25
C PRO A 11 2.63 -46.45 30.36
N PRO A 12 2.62 -46.76 29.05
CA PRO A 12 3.68 -46.30 28.15
C PRO A 12 3.59 -44.78 27.98
N SER A 13 4.68 -44.09 28.36
CA SER A 13 4.87 -42.64 28.26
C SER A 13 4.99 -42.11 26.82
N SER A 14 4.96 -42.98 25.81
CA SER A 14 5.18 -42.62 24.40
C SER A 14 3.97 -41.97 23.71
N SER A 15 2.74 -42.14 24.23
CA SER A 15 1.54 -41.60 23.58
C SER A 15 1.34 -40.10 23.81
N LEU A 16 1.84 -39.58 24.95
CA LEU A 16 1.69 -38.17 25.30
C LEU A 16 2.65 -37.29 24.49
N LEU A 17 3.90 -37.73 24.31
CA LEU A 17 4.88 -37.02 23.48
C LEU A 17 4.46 -36.96 22.01
N SER A 18 3.92 -38.05 21.44
CA SER A 18 3.46 -38.03 20.04
C SER A 18 2.23 -37.12 19.85
N ARG A 19 1.32 -37.06 20.83
CA ARG A 19 0.16 -36.15 20.78
C ARG A 19 0.56 -34.69 20.99
N LEU A 20 1.54 -34.43 21.85
CA LEU A 20 2.13 -33.09 22.03
C LEU A 20 2.92 -32.66 20.79
N LEU A 21 3.66 -33.56 20.13
CA LEU A 21 4.37 -33.24 18.89
C LEU A 21 3.39 -32.93 17.75
N LEU A 22 2.28 -33.68 17.64
CA LEU A 22 1.24 -33.42 16.65
C LEU A 22 0.48 -32.12 16.94
N ALA A 23 0.21 -31.81 18.21
CA ALA A 23 -0.35 -30.52 18.62
C ALA A 23 0.63 -29.36 18.42
N PHE A 24 1.94 -29.58 18.60
CA PHE A 24 2.97 -28.58 18.33
C PHE A 24 3.12 -28.36 16.81
N LEU A 25 3.07 -29.42 16.00
CA LEU A 25 3.06 -29.31 14.53
C LEU A 25 1.81 -28.61 13.99
N LEU A 26 0.65 -28.76 14.66
CA LEU A 26 -0.58 -28.00 14.37
C LEU A 26 -0.58 -26.56 14.94
N LEU A 27 0.37 -26.22 15.83
CA LEU A 27 0.55 -24.88 16.40
C LEU A 27 1.70 -24.10 15.75
N VAL A 28 2.53 -24.76 14.91
CA VAL A 28 3.67 -24.12 14.22
C VAL A 28 3.23 -23.34 12.97
N ASP A 29 2.02 -23.57 12.47
CA ASP A 29 1.42 -22.82 11.35
C ASP A 29 0.38 -21.77 11.79
N LEU A 30 0.46 -21.27 13.03
CA LEU A 30 -0.06 -19.93 13.34
C LEU A 30 0.92 -18.89 12.78
N ALA A 31 1.09 -18.95 11.46
CA ALA A 31 1.99 -18.13 10.69
C ALA A 31 1.58 -16.67 10.85
N ALA A 32 2.59 -15.80 10.96
CA ALA A 32 2.39 -14.39 10.70
C ALA A 32 1.59 -14.26 9.39
N ALA A 33 0.54 -13.43 9.39
CA ALA A 33 -0.39 -13.22 8.28
C ALA A 33 0.25 -12.54 7.03
N TYR A 34 1.55 -12.74 6.85
CA TYR A 34 2.45 -12.13 5.90
C TYR A 34 3.38 -13.22 5.35
N ALA A 35 3.06 -13.73 4.16
CA ALA A 35 3.88 -14.75 3.49
C ALA A 35 4.91 -14.08 2.58
N GLU A 36 6.19 -14.26 2.88
CA GLU A 36 7.27 -13.67 2.08
C GLU A 36 7.31 -14.27 0.67
N LEU A 37 7.39 -13.41 -0.35
CA LEU A 37 7.61 -13.84 -1.71
C LEU A 37 8.99 -14.47 -1.82
N SER A 38 9.14 -15.50 -2.65
CA SER A 38 10.48 -16.02 -2.98
C SER A 38 11.24 -15.03 -3.87
N ASP A 39 12.57 -15.14 -3.92
CA ASP A 39 13.39 -14.26 -4.78
C ASP A 39 13.02 -14.39 -6.27
N ASP A 40 12.61 -15.59 -6.72
CA ASP A 40 12.17 -15.83 -8.10
C ASP A 40 10.85 -15.14 -8.42
N VAL A 41 9.96 -15.02 -7.43
CA VAL A 41 8.72 -14.25 -7.56
C VAL A 41 9.02 -12.74 -7.51
N LEU A 42 9.92 -12.30 -6.62
CA LEU A 42 10.36 -10.90 -6.58
C LEU A 42 10.96 -10.44 -7.92
N ARG A 43 11.74 -11.29 -8.60
CA ARG A 43 12.24 -11.02 -9.96
C ARG A 43 11.13 -10.90 -11.01
N GLY A 44 9.98 -11.53 -10.76
CA GLY A 44 8.81 -11.49 -11.63
C GLY A 44 7.90 -10.28 -11.41
N ILE A 45 8.13 -9.46 -10.37
CA ILE A 45 7.34 -8.25 -10.13
C ILE A 45 7.61 -7.23 -11.26
N PRO A 46 6.58 -6.81 -12.00
CA PRO A 46 6.77 -6.00 -13.19
C PRO A 46 7.16 -4.55 -12.85
N SER A 47 8.04 -3.99 -13.69
CA SER A 47 8.23 -2.54 -13.82
C SER A 47 7.01 -1.92 -14.49
N ALA A 48 6.74 -0.64 -14.20
CA ALA A 48 5.72 0.14 -14.89
C ALA A 48 6.11 0.46 -16.35
N GLY A 49 7.42 0.46 -16.67
CA GLY A 49 7.91 0.67 -18.03
C GLY A 49 7.39 1.98 -18.64
N SER A 50 6.80 1.90 -19.82
CA SER A 50 6.28 3.06 -20.55
C SER A 50 5.11 3.76 -19.86
N ASP A 51 4.42 3.13 -18.92
CA ASP A 51 3.25 3.72 -18.26
C ASP A 51 3.59 4.93 -17.38
N PHE A 52 4.84 5.04 -16.95
CA PHE A 52 5.36 6.18 -16.19
C PHE A 52 6.16 7.16 -17.05
N ASP A 53 6.12 7.05 -18.38
CA ASP A 53 6.62 8.12 -19.24
C ASP A 53 5.83 9.41 -18.99
N ILE A 54 6.53 10.51 -18.73
CA ILE A 54 5.93 11.77 -18.28
C ILE A 54 5.11 12.50 -19.36
N LYS A 55 5.22 12.09 -20.63
CA LYS A 55 4.55 12.73 -21.77
C LYS A 55 3.50 11.83 -22.41
N THR A 56 3.72 10.53 -22.37
CA THR A 56 2.96 9.53 -23.15
C THR A 56 2.50 8.34 -22.31
N GLY A 57 2.98 8.21 -21.07
CA GLY A 57 2.69 7.06 -20.22
C GLY A 57 1.23 7.04 -19.80
N ALA A 58 0.60 5.87 -19.91
CA ALA A 58 -0.84 5.75 -19.74
C ALA A 58 -1.32 5.96 -18.29
N LEU A 59 -0.44 5.84 -17.29
CA LEU A 59 -0.80 6.00 -15.88
C LEU A 59 -0.38 7.37 -15.32
N LEU A 60 0.81 7.85 -15.68
CA LEU A 60 1.36 9.06 -15.07
C LEU A 60 1.06 10.33 -15.88
N ALA A 61 1.26 10.33 -17.21
CA ALA A 61 1.17 11.54 -18.00
C ALA A 61 -0.22 12.24 -17.93
N PRO A 62 -1.36 11.53 -17.95
CA PRO A 62 -2.69 12.16 -17.89
C PRO A 62 -2.96 12.95 -16.61
N ILE A 63 -2.27 12.61 -15.52
CA ILE A 63 -2.49 13.23 -14.21
C ILE A 63 -1.42 14.27 -13.85
N LEU A 64 -0.39 14.45 -14.70
CA LEU A 64 0.61 15.52 -14.60
C LEU A 64 0.06 16.88 -15.09
N ILE A 65 -1.08 17.28 -14.55
CA ILE A 65 -1.75 18.55 -14.81
C ILE A 65 -2.24 19.17 -13.49
N PRO A 66 -2.46 20.49 -13.41
CA PRO A 66 -3.11 21.12 -12.26
C PRO A 66 -4.54 20.58 -12.13
N ARG A 67 -4.91 20.09 -10.96
CA ARG A 67 -6.13 19.31 -10.70
C ARG A 67 -6.78 19.71 -9.37
N VAL A 68 -6.83 21.03 -9.13
CA VAL A 68 -7.45 21.67 -7.95
C VAL A 68 -8.92 21.26 -7.81
N PRO A 69 -9.43 20.97 -6.59
CA PRO A 69 -10.79 20.48 -6.40
C PRO A 69 -11.86 21.39 -7.02
N GLY A 70 -12.85 20.78 -7.69
CA GLY A 70 -13.94 21.48 -8.36
C GLY A 70 -13.60 22.16 -9.69
N THR A 71 -12.43 21.88 -10.28
CA THR A 71 -12.06 22.33 -11.63
C THR A 71 -12.31 21.25 -12.70
N ASP A 72 -12.38 21.65 -13.97
CA ASP A 72 -12.52 20.70 -15.09
C ASP A 72 -11.36 19.70 -15.17
N ASN A 73 -10.15 20.11 -14.81
CA ASN A 73 -8.99 19.21 -14.76
C ASN A 73 -9.08 18.19 -13.62
N SER A 74 -9.59 18.57 -12.45
CA SER A 74 -9.87 17.60 -11.37
C SER A 74 -10.88 16.56 -11.84
N LEU A 75 -11.95 16.99 -12.52
CA LEU A 75 -12.94 16.07 -13.11
C LEU A 75 -12.32 15.17 -14.20
N PHE A 76 -11.46 15.71 -15.06
CA PHE A 76 -10.73 14.93 -16.06
C PHE A 76 -9.87 13.84 -15.42
N VAL A 77 -9.13 14.15 -14.36
CA VAL A 77 -8.30 13.19 -13.63
C VAL A 77 -9.15 12.12 -12.93
N GLN A 78 -10.29 12.50 -12.33
CA GLN A 78 -11.24 11.53 -11.78
C GLN A 78 -11.71 10.54 -12.87
N HIS A 79 -12.08 11.05 -14.05
CA HIS A 79 -12.48 10.20 -15.18
C HIS A 79 -11.35 9.30 -15.65
N HIS A 80 -10.11 9.80 -15.69
CA HIS A 80 -8.95 8.99 -16.03
C HIS A 80 -8.81 7.77 -15.11
N PHE A 81 -8.93 7.95 -13.79
CA PHE A 81 -8.91 6.84 -12.85
C PHE A 81 -10.10 5.89 -13.03
N ILE A 82 -11.31 6.42 -13.14
CA ILE A 82 -12.54 5.63 -13.31
C ILE A 82 -12.46 4.77 -14.58
N ASP A 83 -12.02 5.35 -15.68
CA ASP A 83 -11.93 4.67 -16.97
C ASP A 83 -10.83 3.62 -16.98
N PHE A 84 -9.70 3.88 -16.33
CA PHE A 84 -8.65 2.87 -16.13
C PHE A 84 -9.19 1.65 -15.39
N PHE A 85 -9.82 1.84 -14.22
CA PHE A 85 -10.33 0.70 -13.44
C PHE A 85 -11.47 -0.02 -14.15
N LYS A 86 -12.41 0.69 -14.79
CA LYS A 86 -13.50 0.05 -15.54
C LYS A 86 -13.01 -0.74 -16.76
N SER A 87 -11.98 -0.27 -17.44
CA SER A 87 -11.50 -0.88 -18.69
C SER A 87 -10.45 -1.97 -18.47
N GLN A 88 -9.54 -1.78 -17.52
CA GLN A 88 -8.42 -2.69 -17.27
C GLN A 88 -8.68 -3.65 -16.11
N LEU A 89 -9.54 -3.27 -15.16
CA LEU A 89 -9.74 -3.97 -13.89
C LEU A 89 -11.23 -4.16 -13.57
N PRO A 90 -12.01 -4.79 -14.47
CA PRO A 90 -13.48 -4.85 -14.36
C PRO A 90 -14.01 -5.58 -13.12
N GLU A 91 -13.19 -6.42 -12.48
CA GLU A 91 -13.52 -7.12 -11.24
C GLU A 91 -13.34 -6.24 -9.98
N TRP A 92 -12.78 -5.04 -10.12
CA TRP A 92 -12.71 -4.05 -9.03
C TRP A 92 -14.03 -3.28 -8.96
N THR A 93 -14.59 -3.20 -7.76
CA THR A 93 -15.72 -2.33 -7.49
C THR A 93 -15.24 -0.89 -7.36
N LEU A 94 -16.05 0.06 -7.82
CA LEU A 94 -15.76 1.49 -7.77
C LEU A 94 -16.94 2.23 -7.14
N GLU A 95 -16.66 2.99 -6.09
CA GLU A 95 -17.59 3.88 -5.39
C GLU A 95 -17.01 5.29 -5.37
N ILE A 96 -17.87 6.30 -5.55
CA ILE A 96 -17.50 7.72 -5.45
C ILE A 96 -18.17 8.28 -4.20
N HIS A 97 -17.35 8.75 -3.27
CA HIS A 97 -17.83 9.46 -2.08
C HIS A 97 -17.76 10.96 -2.32
N ASN A 98 -18.93 11.59 -2.47
CA ASN A 98 -19.07 13.02 -2.71
C ASN A 98 -19.29 13.78 -1.42
N SER A 99 -18.62 14.91 -1.27
CA SER A 99 -18.84 15.86 -0.19
C SER A 99 -18.68 17.29 -0.70
N THR A 100 -19.11 18.26 0.11
CA THR A 100 -18.90 19.68 -0.18
C THR A 100 -18.41 20.40 1.07
N SER A 101 -17.54 21.38 0.91
CA SER A 101 -17.15 22.28 1.98
C SER A 101 -16.87 23.68 1.45
N LYS A 102 -17.16 24.69 2.27
CA LYS A 102 -16.54 26.01 2.11
C LYS A 102 -15.05 25.92 2.37
N THR A 103 -14.29 26.76 1.69
CA THR A 103 -12.83 26.85 1.86
C THR A 103 -12.43 28.32 2.02
N PRO A 104 -11.39 28.64 2.82
CA PRO A 104 -10.96 30.03 2.99
C PRO A 104 -10.62 30.74 1.67
N GLY A 105 -10.13 30.00 0.67
CA GLY A 105 -9.76 30.55 -0.64
C GLY A 105 -10.94 30.82 -1.58
N THR A 106 -12.13 30.29 -1.29
CA THR A 106 -13.31 30.39 -2.18
C THR A 106 -14.49 31.14 -1.55
N GLY A 107 -14.33 31.62 -0.31
CA GLY A 107 -15.33 32.41 0.40
C GLY A 107 -16.57 31.59 0.74
N ASP A 108 -17.74 32.06 0.33
CA ASP A 108 -19.03 31.39 0.60
C ASP A 108 -19.39 30.30 -0.42
N ARG A 109 -18.56 30.08 -1.44
CA ARG A 109 -18.79 29.03 -2.44
C ARG A 109 -18.48 27.66 -1.84
N GLU A 110 -19.43 26.74 -1.95
CA GLU A 110 -19.20 25.33 -1.68
C GLU A 110 -18.30 24.73 -2.78
N VAL A 111 -17.18 24.15 -2.39
CA VAL A 111 -16.29 23.40 -3.27
C VAL A 111 -16.69 21.92 -3.19
N PRO A 112 -16.95 21.25 -4.33
CA PRO A 112 -17.18 19.81 -4.34
C PRO A 112 -15.86 19.05 -4.20
N PHE A 113 -15.89 17.99 -3.41
CA PHE A 113 -14.80 17.02 -3.25
C PHE A 113 -15.32 15.61 -3.52
N ALA A 114 -14.57 14.81 -4.27
CA ALA A 114 -14.97 13.46 -4.65
C ALA A 114 -13.82 12.46 -4.40
N ASN A 115 -13.94 11.67 -3.34
CA ASN A 115 -13.01 10.56 -3.10
C ASN A 115 -13.40 9.37 -3.97
N LEU A 116 -12.41 8.70 -4.58
CA LEU A 116 -12.63 7.44 -5.29
C LEU A 116 -12.23 6.28 -4.39
N ILE A 117 -13.16 5.34 -4.20
CA ILE A 117 -12.99 4.16 -3.37
C ILE A 117 -13.07 2.94 -4.29
N LEU A 118 -11.96 2.21 -4.38
CA LEU A 118 -11.86 1.05 -5.26
C LEU A 118 -11.56 -0.18 -4.43
N ARG A 119 -12.29 -1.28 -4.64
CA ARG A 119 -12.13 -2.51 -3.84
C ARG A 119 -12.07 -3.74 -4.70
N ARG A 120 -11.14 -4.62 -4.36
CA ARG A 120 -11.01 -5.97 -4.90
C ARG A 120 -11.07 -6.96 -3.77
N ASP A 121 -12.20 -7.64 -3.69
CA ASP A 121 -12.54 -8.58 -2.63
C ASP A 121 -12.75 -9.99 -3.19
N PRO A 122 -12.67 -11.03 -2.35
CA PRO A 122 -13.01 -12.40 -2.74
C PRO A 122 -14.45 -12.48 -3.27
N PRO A 123 -14.74 -13.16 -4.38
CA PRO A 123 -16.06 -13.13 -5.03
C PRO A 123 -17.24 -13.63 -4.18
N TRP A 124 -16.98 -14.44 -3.15
CA TRP A 124 -17.99 -14.98 -2.24
C TRP A 124 -18.22 -14.13 -0.99
N ALA A 125 -17.32 -13.20 -0.68
CA ALA A 125 -17.34 -12.48 0.59
C ALA A 125 -18.32 -11.31 0.54
N ALA A 126 -19.06 -11.09 1.64
CA ALA A 126 -19.92 -9.92 1.76
C ALA A 126 -19.09 -8.68 2.16
N PRO A 127 -19.52 -7.44 1.83
CA PRO A 127 -18.73 -6.23 2.05
C PRO A 127 -18.21 -6.02 3.48
N GLY A 128 -18.97 -6.45 4.49
CA GLY A 128 -18.63 -6.34 5.90
C GLY A 128 -17.77 -7.48 6.46
N ASP A 129 -17.43 -8.46 5.64
CA ASP A 129 -16.70 -9.67 6.06
C ASP A 129 -15.25 -9.69 5.55
N VAL A 130 -14.82 -8.64 4.85
CA VAL A 130 -13.49 -8.56 4.22
C VAL A 130 -12.59 -7.55 4.93
N SER A 131 -11.42 -8.01 5.33
CA SER A 131 -10.30 -7.24 5.86
C SER A 131 -9.46 -6.68 4.72
N ARG A 132 -9.32 -5.36 4.61
CA ARG A 132 -8.75 -4.70 3.43
C ARG A 132 -7.44 -3.99 3.73
N LEU A 133 -6.37 -4.42 3.03
CA LEU A 133 -5.18 -3.59 2.90
C LEU A 133 -5.57 -2.35 2.10
N THR A 134 -5.50 -1.18 2.71
CA THR A 134 -5.96 0.06 2.10
C THR A 134 -4.76 0.90 1.66
N LEU A 135 -4.52 0.98 0.36
CA LEU A 135 -3.47 1.81 -0.25
C LEU A 135 -4.06 3.18 -0.59
N VAL A 136 -3.36 4.26 -0.24
CA VAL A 136 -3.95 5.60 -0.26
C VAL A 136 -2.98 6.62 -0.84
N ALA A 137 -3.51 7.55 -1.63
CA ALA A 137 -2.86 8.77 -2.05
C ALA A 137 -3.95 9.84 -2.25
N HIS A 138 -3.60 11.12 -2.14
CA HIS A 138 -4.47 12.18 -2.61
C HIS A 138 -4.20 12.46 -4.10
N TYR A 139 -5.23 12.86 -4.84
CA TYR A 139 -5.10 13.16 -6.27
C TYR A 139 -5.32 14.63 -6.59
N ASP A 140 -5.71 15.48 -5.63
CA ASP A 140 -5.80 16.90 -5.90
C ASP A 140 -4.41 17.53 -6.02
N THR A 141 -4.38 18.84 -6.28
CA THR A 141 -3.16 19.65 -6.27
C THR A 141 -3.44 20.95 -5.54
N LEU A 142 -2.39 21.49 -4.91
CA LEU A 142 -2.40 22.82 -4.34
C LEU A 142 -2.92 23.88 -5.31
N SER A 143 -3.78 24.78 -4.81
CA SER A 143 -4.38 25.84 -5.64
C SER A 143 -3.43 26.99 -5.98
N LYS A 144 -2.34 27.14 -5.22
CA LYS A 144 -1.34 28.21 -5.38
C LYS A 144 0.07 27.68 -5.19
N PRO A 145 1.02 27.96 -6.09
CA PRO A 145 0.89 28.86 -7.25
C PRO A 145 -0.04 28.30 -8.34
N GLU A 146 -0.62 29.20 -9.14
CA GLU A 146 -1.45 28.79 -10.27
C GLU A 146 -0.62 27.95 -11.25
N GLY A 147 -1.17 26.83 -11.71
CA GLY A 147 -0.45 25.90 -12.58
C GLY A 147 0.44 24.90 -11.85
N PHE A 148 0.39 24.82 -10.51
CA PHE A 148 1.08 23.77 -9.75
C PHE A 148 0.62 22.38 -10.19
N ILE A 149 1.58 21.53 -10.60
CA ILE A 149 1.32 20.18 -11.11
C ILE A 149 1.33 19.14 -10.00
N GLY A 150 2.14 19.31 -8.95
CA GLY A 150 2.23 18.31 -7.87
C GLY A 150 2.59 16.93 -8.40
N ALA A 151 3.74 16.81 -9.06
CA ALA A 151 4.19 15.57 -9.67
C ALA A 151 4.56 14.52 -8.61
N THR A 152 5.27 14.94 -7.56
CA THR A 152 5.46 14.10 -6.36
C THR A 152 4.26 14.11 -5.41
N ASP A 153 3.40 15.11 -5.58
CA ASP A 153 2.41 15.60 -4.61
C ASP A 153 0.99 15.68 -5.22
N SER A 154 0.29 14.58 -5.47
CA SER A 154 0.70 13.18 -5.37
C SER A 154 0.42 12.39 -6.67
N ALA A 155 0.79 12.94 -7.83
CA ALA A 155 0.60 12.27 -9.12
C ALA A 155 1.38 10.94 -9.21
N ALA A 156 2.65 10.92 -8.82
CA ALA A 156 3.47 9.72 -8.80
C ALA A 156 2.91 8.64 -7.84
N PRO A 157 2.55 8.97 -6.57
CA PRO A 157 1.77 8.06 -5.72
C PRO A 157 0.52 7.49 -6.37
N CYS A 158 -0.34 8.32 -7.00
CA CYS A 158 -1.54 7.85 -7.69
C CYS A 158 -1.22 6.81 -8.79
N ALA A 159 -0.23 7.10 -9.64
CA ALA A 159 0.19 6.19 -10.70
C ALA A 159 0.79 4.88 -10.15
N VAL A 160 1.52 4.93 -9.03
CA VAL A 160 2.01 3.75 -8.30
C VAL A 160 0.86 2.86 -7.84
N LEU A 161 -0.22 3.43 -7.30
CA LEU A 161 -1.40 2.67 -6.87
C LEU A 161 -2.11 1.99 -8.04
N MET A 162 -2.28 2.70 -9.16
CA MET A 162 -2.87 2.13 -10.39
C MET A 162 -2.03 0.96 -10.92
N HIS A 163 -0.69 1.12 -10.95
CA HIS A 163 0.21 0.05 -11.39
C HIS A 163 0.15 -1.17 -10.46
N ALA A 164 0.16 -0.95 -9.14
CA ALA A 164 0.08 -2.03 -8.16
C ALA A 164 -1.22 -2.83 -8.32
N ALA A 165 -2.37 -2.15 -8.46
CA ALA A 165 -3.67 -2.79 -8.69
C ALA A 165 -3.67 -3.71 -9.91
N ARG A 166 -3.20 -3.20 -11.05
CA ARG A 166 -3.12 -3.97 -12.30
C ARG A 166 -2.13 -5.12 -12.22
N SER A 167 -1.02 -4.95 -11.49
CA SER A 167 0.04 -5.95 -11.39
C SER A 167 -0.34 -7.16 -10.54
N ILE A 168 -1.33 -7.03 -9.64
CA ILE A 168 -1.79 -8.13 -8.77
C ILE A 168 -3.09 -8.80 -9.22
N GLU A 169 -3.85 -8.19 -10.15
CA GLU A 169 -5.21 -8.65 -10.50
C GLU A 169 -5.25 -10.11 -10.95
N ASP A 170 -4.41 -10.48 -11.93
CA ASP A 170 -4.36 -11.85 -12.44
C ASP A 170 -4.05 -12.88 -11.33
N ALA A 171 -3.20 -12.51 -10.37
CA ALA A 171 -2.82 -13.39 -9.28
C ALA A 171 -3.94 -13.52 -8.25
N LEU A 172 -4.66 -12.43 -7.94
CA LEU A 172 -5.86 -12.46 -7.10
C LEU A 172 -6.96 -13.34 -7.72
N ALA A 173 -7.25 -13.14 -9.01
CA ALA A 173 -8.23 -13.93 -9.72
C ALA A 173 -7.90 -15.43 -9.71
N LYS A 174 -6.64 -15.80 -9.98
CA LYS A 174 -6.18 -17.20 -9.92
C LYS A 174 -6.28 -17.78 -8.51
N LYS A 175 -5.86 -17.03 -7.49
CA LYS A 175 -5.93 -17.46 -6.09
C LYS A 175 -7.36 -17.79 -5.70
N TRP A 176 -8.28 -16.86 -5.94
CA TRP A 176 -9.66 -17.06 -5.53
C TRP A 176 -10.39 -18.11 -6.37
N ALA A 177 -10.07 -18.26 -7.66
CA ALA A 177 -10.57 -19.36 -8.46
C ALA A 177 -10.12 -20.73 -7.89
N ALA A 178 -8.84 -20.87 -7.56
CA ALA A 178 -8.31 -22.10 -6.96
C ALA A 178 -8.96 -22.42 -5.60
N MET A 179 -9.11 -21.41 -4.74
CA MET A 179 -9.79 -21.57 -3.44
C MET A 179 -11.25 -21.99 -3.61
N ALA A 180 -11.97 -21.43 -4.60
CA ALA A 180 -13.35 -21.82 -4.89
C ALA A 180 -13.43 -23.26 -5.41
N GLU A 181 -12.53 -23.67 -6.32
CA GLU A 181 -12.47 -25.04 -6.86
C GLU A 181 -12.15 -26.08 -5.79
N ASN A 182 -11.28 -25.73 -4.83
CA ASN A 182 -10.90 -26.61 -3.72
C ASN A 182 -11.91 -26.62 -2.56
N GLY A 183 -12.96 -25.78 -2.62
CA GLY A 183 -13.96 -25.66 -1.55
C GLY A 183 -13.44 -24.95 -0.30
N GLU A 184 -12.38 -24.15 -0.43
CA GLU A 184 -11.75 -23.37 0.66
C GLU A 184 -12.36 -21.97 0.78
N GLY A 185 -12.96 -21.45 -0.30
CA GLY A 185 -13.59 -20.14 -0.32
C GLY A 185 -14.85 -20.06 0.55
N GLY A 186 -14.95 -19.04 1.40
CA GLY A 186 -16.14 -18.76 2.20
C GLY A 186 -16.43 -19.76 3.31
N THR A 187 -15.43 -20.58 3.68
CA THR A 187 -15.56 -21.59 4.74
C THR A 187 -15.62 -20.99 6.15
N GLY A 188 -15.20 -19.73 6.30
CA GLY A 188 -15.06 -19.06 7.60
C GLY A 188 -13.92 -19.60 8.47
N LEU A 189 -13.04 -20.43 7.90
CA LEU A 189 -11.85 -20.95 8.59
C LEU A 189 -10.72 -19.91 8.64
N GLU A 190 -10.66 -19.03 7.63
CA GLU A 190 -9.69 -17.94 7.53
C GLU A 190 -10.41 -16.60 7.35
N GLU A 191 -9.73 -15.52 7.74
CA GLU A 191 -10.21 -14.16 7.50
C GLU A 191 -10.18 -13.85 5.99
N GLU A 192 -11.30 -13.37 5.44
CA GLU A 192 -11.35 -12.95 4.05
C GLU A 192 -10.55 -11.66 3.86
N LYS A 193 -9.53 -11.69 2.99
CA LYS A 193 -8.65 -10.55 2.72
C LYS A 193 -8.98 -9.94 1.36
N GLY A 194 -8.96 -8.62 1.28
CA GLY A 194 -9.12 -7.85 0.05
C GLY A 194 -8.13 -6.68 -0.04
N VAL A 195 -8.15 -5.99 -1.17
CA VAL A 195 -7.37 -4.76 -1.39
C VAL A 195 -8.33 -3.61 -1.62
N GLN A 196 -8.07 -2.48 -0.98
CA GLN A 196 -8.76 -1.22 -1.19
C GLN A 196 -7.77 -0.17 -1.65
N ILE A 197 -8.17 0.67 -2.61
CA ILE A 197 -7.47 1.88 -2.99
C ILE A 197 -8.37 3.07 -2.67
N LEU A 198 -7.81 4.09 -2.03
CA LEU A 198 -8.44 5.39 -1.84
C LEU A 198 -7.63 6.43 -2.60
N LEU A 199 -8.28 7.09 -3.56
CA LEU A 199 -7.77 8.31 -4.18
C LEU A 199 -8.57 9.47 -3.57
N LEU A 200 -7.95 10.17 -2.64
CA LEU A 200 -8.60 11.21 -1.83
C LEU A 200 -8.52 12.58 -2.52
N ASP A 201 -9.54 13.40 -2.30
CA ASP A 201 -9.66 14.74 -2.88
C ASP A 201 -9.56 15.82 -1.80
N GLY A 202 -8.96 16.96 -2.13
CA GLY A 202 -8.80 18.08 -1.22
C GLY A 202 -7.97 17.78 0.00
N GLU A 203 -6.83 17.10 -0.14
CA GLU A 203 -5.82 17.04 0.93
C GLU A 203 -5.33 18.47 1.24
N GLU A 204 -5.13 19.25 0.18
CA GLU A 204 -4.39 20.50 0.24
C GLU A 204 -5.16 21.65 0.87
N ALA A 205 -4.41 22.57 1.47
CA ALA A 205 -4.95 23.82 1.96
C ALA A 205 -5.27 24.78 0.80
N PHE A 206 -6.41 25.47 0.86
CA PHE A 206 -6.72 26.51 -0.12
C PHE A 206 -5.97 27.81 0.15
N VAL A 207 -5.61 28.08 1.42
CA VAL A 207 -4.87 29.28 1.82
C VAL A 207 -3.74 28.94 2.77
N SER A 208 -4.03 28.29 3.89
CA SER A 208 -3.04 28.01 4.92
C SER A 208 -3.47 26.79 5.71
N TRP A 209 -2.56 25.82 5.76
CA TRP A 209 -2.78 24.57 6.47
C TRP A 209 -3.29 24.79 7.88
N SER A 210 -4.47 24.23 8.18
CA SER A 210 -5.11 24.28 9.49
C SER A 210 -6.12 23.16 9.62
N SER A 211 -6.60 22.86 10.83
CA SER A 211 -7.61 21.80 11.05
C SER A 211 -8.92 21.97 10.28
N THR A 212 -9.17 23.15 9.71
CA THR A 212 -10.34 23.46 8.88
C THR A 212 -10.01 23.76 7.42
N ASP A 213 -8.73 23.92 7.06
CA ASP A 213 -8.25 24.22 5.71
C ASP A 213 -7.16 23.23 5.31
N SER A 214 -7.54 21.95 5.32
CA SER A 214 -6.79 20.79 4.81
C SER A 214 -7.66 19.55 4.96
N LEU A 215 -7.26 18.43 4.35
CA LEU A 215 -7.81 17.10 4.57
C LEU A 215 -9.33 17.02 4.35
N TYR A 216 -9.88 17.77 3.40
CA TYR A 216 -11.32 17.91 3.18
C TYR A 216 -11.96 16.55 2.88
N GLY A 217 -11.43 15.82 1.88
CA GLY A 217 -11.93 14.51 1.50
C GLY A 217 -11.72 13.46 2.59
N ALA A 218 -10.53 13.39 3.18
CA ALA A 218 -10.26 12.43 4.27
C ALA A 218 -11.14 12.66 5.50
N ARG A 219 -11.31 13.92 5.93
CA ARG A 219 -12.17 14.26 7.09
C ARG A 219 -13.62 13.88 6.83
N ALA A 220 -14.14 14.16 5.64
CA ALA A 220 -15.50 13.80 5.27
C ALA A 220 -15.68 12.28 5.23
N LEU A 221 -14.81 11.56 4.54
CA LEU A 221 -14.89 10.10 4.39
C LEU A 221 -14.79 9.37 5.73
N ALA A 222 -13.80 9.73 6.55
CA ALA A 222 -13.60 9.07 7.84
C ALA A 222 -14.79 9.32 8.78
N LYS A 223 -15.40 10.51 8.73
CA LYS A 223 -16.61 10.83 9.50
C LYS A 223 -17.81 10.01 9.04
N ASP A 224 -18.02 9.90 7.73
CA ASP A 224 -19.16 9.16 7.20
C ASP A 224 -19.03 7.66 7.49
N TRP A 225 -17.83 7.09 7.29
CA TRP A 225 -17.55 5.69 7.63
C TRP A 225 -17.57 5.37 9.14
N GLU A 226 -17.45 6.35 10.02
CA GLU A 226 -17.67 6.16 11.46
C GLU A 226 -19.14 5.87 11.80
N THR A 227 -20.06 6.41 11.00
CA THR A 227 -21.51 6.27 11.19
C THR A 227 -22.16 5.25 10.25
N GLN A 228 -21.43 4.78 9.24
CA GLN A 228 -21.85 3.72 8.35
C GLN A 228 -21.62 2.35 9.01
N PHE A 229 -22.71 1.61 9.25
CA PHE A 229 -22.65 0.27 9.82
C PHE A 229 -22.90 -0.80 8.76
N TYR A 230 -22.08 -1.85 8.80
CA TYR A 230 -22.38 -3.10 8.11
C TYR A 230 -23.52 -3.86 8.83
N PRO A 231 -24.16 -4.86 8.18
CA PRO A 231 -25.15 -5.70 8.83
C PRO A 231 -24.64 -6.28 10.15
N ALA A 232 -25.53 -6.48 11.13
CA ALA A 232 -25.14 -6.90 12.47
C ALA A 232 -24.43 -8.27 12.54
N ALA A 233 -24.57 -9.10 11.51
CA ALA A 233 -23.93 -10.41 11.39
C ALA A 233 -22.53 -10.36 10.75
N SER A 234 -22.08 -9.17 10.31
CA SER A 234 -20.78 -9.02 9.64
C SER A 234 -19.61 -9.12 10.62
N THR A 235 -18.45 -9.56 10.11
CA THR A 235 -17.19 -9.61 10.86
C THR A 235 -16.76 -8.23 11.34
N PHE A 236 -16.81 -7.23 10.46
CA PHE A 236 -16.46 -5.86 10.77
C PHE A 236 -17.72 -5.03 11.00
N LYS A 237 -17.67 -4.09 11.95
CA LYS A 237 -18.83 -3.24 12.28
C LYS A 237 -19.05 -2.12 11.26
N SER A 238 -17.98 -1.59 10.69
CA SER A 238 -18.00 -0.43 9.79
C SER A 238 -16.85 -0.48 8.78
N PRO A 239 -16.89 0.33 7.70
CA PRO A 239 -15.78 0.39 6.75
C PRO A 239 -14.44 0.71 7.40
N LEU A 240 -14.40 1.59 8.43
CA LEU A 240 -13.17 1.88 9.17
C LEU A 240 -12.56 0.64 9.82
N GLN A 241 -13.38 -0.21 10.42
CA GLN A 241 -12.89 -1.43 11.08
C GLN A 241 -12.42 -2.49 10.09
N SER A 242 -12.91 -2.44 8.84
CA SER A 242 -12.42 -3.33 7.78
C SER A 242 -11.05 -2.92 7.22
N ILE A 243 -10.49 -1.78 7.63
CA ILE A 243 -9.13 -1.37 7.21
C ILE A 243 -8.12 -2.09 8.09
N SER A 244 -7.40 -3.06 7.52
CA SER A 244 -6.35 -3.80 8.24
C SER A 244 -5.08 -2.98 8.42
N LEU A 245 -4.69 -2.25 7.38
CA LEU A 245 -3.60 -1.28 7.38
C LEU A 245 -3.90 -0.19 6.34
N PHE A 246 -3.73 1.07 6.73
CA PHE A 246 -3.83 2.24 5.88
C PHE A 246 -2.42 2.66 5.46
N VAL A 247 -2.05 2.35 4.22
CA VAL A 247 -0.73 2.65 3.64
C VAL A 247 -0.85 3.91 2.81
N LEU A 248 -0.43 5.04 3.38
CA LEU A 248 -0.52 6.36 2.74
C LEU A 248 0.79 6.69 2.03
N LEU A 249 0.73 6.92 0.72
CA LEU A 249 1.86 7.32 -0.12
C LEU A 249 1.73 8.80 -0.41
N ASP A 250 2.75 9.57 -0.05
CA ASP A 250 2.79 11.00 -0.28
C ASP A 250 4.23 11.50 -0.52
N LEU A 251 4.37 12.54 -1.36
CA LEU A 251 5.63 13.17 -1.76
C LEU A 251 6.69 12.18 -2.28
N LEU A 252 6.26 11.17 -3.04
CA LEU A 252 7.14 10.13 -3.60
C LEU A 252 7.52 10.42 -5.05
N GLY A 253 8.69 9.94 -5.47
CA GLY A 253 9.19 10.08 -6.85
C GLY A 253 10.35 11.06 -7.02
N ALA A 254 10.69 11.81 -5.98
CA ALA A 254 11.88 12.66 -5.97
C ALA A 254 13.19 11.87 -5.74
N ARG A 255 14.29 12.39 -6.27
CA ARG A 255 15.66 11.95 -5.93
C ARG A 255 16.37 12.86 -4.95
N ASN A 256 16.00 14.15 -4.91
CA ASN A 256 16.70 15.18 -4.15
C ASN A 256 15.75 15.88 -3.17
N PRO A 257 16.12 15.94 -1.87
CA PRO A 257 17.19 15.16 -1.25
C PRO A 257 16.88 13.66 -1.38
N TRP A 258 17.90 12.80 -1.22
CA TRP A 258 17.69 11.34 -1.31
C TRP A 258 16.57 10.92 -0.35
N PRO A 259 15.49 10.27 -0.85
CA PRO A 259 14.30 10.06 -0.05
C PRO A 259 14.59 9.10 1.10
N ARG A 260 14.14 9.50 2.28
CA ARG A 260 14.29 8.77 3.53
C ARG A 260 12.91 8.73 4.18
N ILE A 261 12.27 7.57 4.19
CA ILE A 261 10.96 7.36 4.81
C ILE A 261 11.16 6.87 6.26
N PRO A 262 10.95 7.69 7.29
CA PRO A 262 11.02 7.24 8.68
C PRO A 262 9.92 6.21 9.00
N SER A 263 10.17 5.36 9.98
CA SER A 263 9.06 4.61 10.59
C SER A 263 8.38 5.52 11.63
N TYR A 264 7.22 6.07 11.29
CA TYR A 264 6.49 7.04 12.12
C TYR A 264 5.81 6.41 13.34
N PHE A 265 5.14 5.27 13.16
CA PHE A 265 4.30 4.66 14.21
C PHE A 265 4.87 3.35 14.73
N LEU A 266 4.89 3.20 16.06
CA LEU A 266 5.37 1.98 16.71
C LEU A 266 4.43 0.79 16.46
N THR A 267 3.11 1.03 16.46
CA THR A 267 2.07 0.01 16.31
C THR A 267 2.10 -0.71 14.96
N THR A 268 2.60 -0.04 13.92
CA THR A 268 2.73 -0.58 12.55
C THR A 268 4.19 -0.73 12.12
N HIS A 269 5.14 -0.64 13.06
CA HIS A 269 6.56 -0.79 12.74
C HIS A 269 6.89 -2.15 12.11
N TRP A 270 6.16 -3.19 12.48
CA TRP A 270 6.30 -4.52 11.88
C TRP A 270 5.98 -4.52 10.36
N ALA A 271 4.99 -3.75 9.93
CA ALA A 271 4.64 -3.61 8.51
C ALA A 271 5.72 -2.82 7.75
N TYR A 272 6.23 -1.76 8.38
CA TYR A 272 7.41 -1.04 7.88
C TYR A 272 8.62 -1.98 7.72
N GLN A 273 8.87 -2.87 8.69
CA GLN A 273 9.96 -3.85 8.61
C GLN A 273 9.77 -4.83 7.45
N GLY A 274 8.53 -5.28 7.20
CA GLY A 274 8.19 -6.11 6.03
C GLY A 274 8.54 -5.41 4.72
N MET A 275 8.04 -4.18 4.53
CA MET A 275 8.33 -3.38 3.34
C MET A 275 9.83 -3.05 3.19
N ALA A 276 10.52 -2.74 4.29
CA ALA A 276 11.97 -2.50 4.28
C ALA A 276 12.76 -3.76 3.90
N LYS A 277 12.28 -4.94 4.30
CA LYS A 277 12.87 -6.23 3.90
C LYS A 277 12.69 -6.49 2.41
N ILE A 278 11.51 -6.18 1.85
CA ILE A 278 11.28 -6.22 0.39
C ILE A 278 12.27 -5.31 -0.33
N GLU A 279 12.36 -4.03 0.07
CA GLU A 279 13.28 -3.08 -0.57
C GLU A 279 14.72 -3.63 -0.54
N LYS A 280 15.17 -4.09 0.64
CA LYS A 280 16.51 -4.64 0.80
C LYS A 280 16.76 -5.81 -0.15
N ARG A 281 15.83 -6.77 -0.22
CA ARG A 281 15.94 -7.95 -1.10
C ARG A 281 15.95 -7.55 -2.56
N MET A 282 15.05 -6.67 -2.99
CA MET A 282 15.03 -6.17 -4.37
C MET A 282 16.32 -5.44 -4.75
N ARG A 283 16.93 -4.68 -3.83
CA ARG A 283 18.25 -4.05 -4.06
C ARG A 283 19.37 -5.09 -4.14
N ASP A 284 19.40 -6.09 -3.26
CA ASP A 284 20.39 -7.19 -3.31
C ASP A 284 20.29 -7.96 -4.64
N LEU A 285 19.07 -8.12 -5.16
CA LEU A 285 18.75 -8.77 -6.43
C LEU A 285 18.93 -7.85 -7.65
N LYS A 286 19.27 -6.56 -7.44
CA LYS A 286 19.42 -5.52 -8.47
C LYS A 286 18.16 -5.28 -9.32
N LEU A 287 16.98 -5.36 -8.70
CA LEU A 287 15.68 -5.17 -9.34
C LEU A 287 15.22 -3.71 -9.34
N LEU A 288 15.86 -2.88 -8.51
CA LEU A 288 15.56 -1.47 -8.36
C LEU A 288 16.52 -0.60 -9.18
N GLN A 289 16.00 0.42 -9.86
CA GLN A 289 16.72 1.31 -10.76
C GLN A 289 17.48 2.41 -10.00
N SER A 290 16.87 2.95 -8.94
CA SER A 290 17.50 3.99 -8.12
C SER A 290 18.67 3.40 -7.34
N VAL A 291 19.76 4.17 -7.24
CA VAL A 291 20.94 3.78 -6.47
C VAL A 291 21.18 4.82 -5.37
N PRO A 292 21.17 4.41 -4.09
CA PRO A 292 21.50 5.30 -2.99
C PRO A 292 22.86 5.96 -3.19
N PRO A 293 22.97 7.30 -3.08
CA PRO A 293 24.27 7.97 -3.10
C PRO A 293 25.20 7.40 -2.02
N ARG A 294 26.51 7.46 -2.26
CA ARG A 294 27.51 6.95 -1.31
C ARG A 294 27.28 7.55 0.08
N GLY A 295 27.13 6.69 1.09
CA GLY A 295 26.91 7.08 2.48
C GLY A 295 25.45 7.41 2.84
N ARG A 296 24.51 7.31 1.89
CA ARG A 296 23.07 7.38 2.16
C ARG A 296 22.49 5.97 2.34
N SER A 297 21.42 5.89 3.13
CA SER A 297 20.67 4.63 3.34
C SER A 297 19.68 4.39 2.20
N VAL A 298 19.11 3.21 2.14
CA VAL A 298 17.91 2.86 1.34
C VAL A 298 16.70 3.73 1.73
N PHE A 299 15.60 3.67 0.96
CA PHE A 299 14.39 4.46 1.16
C PHE A 299 13.75 4.21 2.53
N LEU A 300 13.77 2.95 2.99
CA LEU A 300 13.19 2.50 4.26
C LEU A 300 14.29 2.13 5.28
N PRO A 301 15.03 3.12 5.81
CA PRO A 301 16.21 2.91 6.66
C PRO A 301 15.92 2.37 8.07
N ASP A 302 14.70 2.53 8.58
CA ASP A 302 14.42 2.45 10.01
C ASP A 302 14.03 1.04 10.48
N SER A 303 14.30 -0.02 9.69
CA SER A 303 13.94 -1.41 10.02
C SER A 303 14.45 -1.90 11.38
N LYS A 304 15.49 -1.26 11.92
CA LYS A 304 16.10 -1.57 13.23
C LYS A 304 15.83 -0.49 14.28
N LYS A 305 14.84 0.38 14.08
CA LYS A 305 14.51 1.47 15.01
C LYS A 305 14.02 0.89 16.34
N PRO A 306 14.69 1.17 17.48
CA PRO A 306 14.25 0.65 18.76
C PRO A 306 12.97 1.37 19.23
N ALA A 307 12.14 0.67 20.00
CA ALA A 307 10.86 1.20 20.50
C ALA A 307 11.01 2.54 21.25
N ALA A 308 12.13 2.75 21.96
CA ALA A 308 12.42 3.99 22.68
C ALA A 308 12.64 5.22 21.78
N ASN A 309 12.88 5.03 20.48
CA ASN A 309 13.12 6.11 19.52
C ASN A 309 11.85 6.50 18.75
N PHE A 310 10.69 5.95 19.12
CA PHE A 310 9.41 6.40 18.62
C PHE A 310 8.92 7.58 19.48
N GLY A 311 8.76 8.74 18.84
CA GLY A 311 8.36 9.99 19.48
C GLY A 311 8.99 11.19 18.76
N GLY A 312 8.25 12.29 18.65
CA GLY A 312 8.79 13.58 18.19
C GLY A 312 8.84 13.82 16.68
N SER A 313 8.30 12.94 15.83
CA SER A 313 8.10 13.22 14.41
C SER A 313 6.64 12.95 14.05
N TYR A 314 5.96 13.99 13.59
CA TYR A 314 4.55 13.99 13.24
C TYR A 314 4.38 14.89 12.04
N ILE A 315 3.69 14.38 11.02
CA ILE A 315 3.32 15.12 9.82
C ILE A 315 1.81 14.98 9.70
N GLU A 316 1.10 16.09 9.57
CA GLU A 316 -0.33 16.05 9.30
C GLU A 316 -0.53 15.76 7.81
N ASP A 317 -1.44 14.84 7.51
CA ASP A 317 -1.75 14.33 6.17
C ASP A 317 -3.07 13.52 6.28
N ASP A 318 -3.59 12.99 5.18
CA ASP A 318 -4.88 12.32 5.03
C ASP A 318 -5.11 11.14 5.99
N HIS A 319 -4.07 10.58 6.59
CA HIS A 319 -4.22 9.54 7.60
C HIS A 319 -4.80 10.05 8.92
N ILE A 320 -4.72 11.35 9.23
CA ILE A 320 -5.11 11.91 10.54
C ILE A 320 -6.56 11.57 10.93
N PRO A 321 -7.58 11.80 10.07
CA PRO A 321 -8.97 11.51 10.43
C PRO A 321 -9.25 10.02 10.65
N PHE A 322 -8.52 9.13 9.98
CA PHE A 322 -8.62 7.68 10.12
C PHE A 322 -7.90 7.19 11.38
N MET A 323 -6.69 7.69 11.62
CA MET A 323 -5.91 7.38 12.82
C MET A 323 -6.63 7.79 14.09
N ALA A 324 -7.27 8.98 14.08
CA ALA A 324 -8.11 9.45 15.19
C ALA A 324 -9.28 8.51 15.53
N ARG A 325 -9.67 7.63 14.59
CA ARG A 325 -10.73 6.63 14.71
C ARG A 325 -10.19 5.21 14.90
N GLY A 326 -8.90 5.07 15.20
CA GLY A 326 -8.27 3.79 15.56
C GLY A 326 -7.74 2.98 14.38
N VAL A 327 -7.67 3.55 13.17
CA VAL A 327 -7.08 2.86 12.01
C VAL A 327 -5.56 2.81 12.14
N ASN A 328 -4.97 1.65 11.86
CA ASN A 328 -3.52 1.45 11.83
C ASN A 328 -2.92 2.09 10.57
N ILE A 329 -1.89 2.92 10.74
CA ILE A 329 -1.28 3.70 9.64
C ILE A 329 0.15 3.25 9.34
N LEU A 330 0.47 3.05 8.07
CA LEU A 330 1.84 3.05 7.55
C LEU A 330 1.99 4.28 6.63
N HIS A 331 2.65 5.33 7.12
CA HIS A 331 2.81 6.58 6.40
C HIS A 331 4.14 6.59 5.63
N LEU A 332 4.05 6.54 4.30
CA LEU A 332 5.16 6.55 3.37
C LEU A 332 5.34 7.96 2.81
N ILE A 333 5.87 8.84 3.65
CA ILE A 333 6.26 10.19 3.30
C ILE A 333 7.74 10.42 3.68
N PRO A 334 8.56 11.07 2.84
CA PRO A 334 9.95 11.32 3.15
C PRO A 334 10.11 12.38 4.24
N SER A 335 11.21 12.31 4.99
CA SER A 335 11.67 13.38 5.87
C SER A 335 13.19 13.52 5.76
N PRO A 336 13.71 14.66 5.26
CA PRO A 336 12.98 15.86 4.78
C PRO A 336 12.15 15.61 3.51
N PHE A 337 11.23 16.54 3.20
CA PHE A 337 10.46 16.56 1.96
C PHE A 337 11.34 16.78 0.71
N PRO A 338 10.85 16.42 -0.50
CA PRO A 338 11.52 16.72 -1.76
C PRO A 338 11.88 18.21 -1.91
N ASP A 339 13.01 18.51 -2.58
CA ASP A 339 13.42 19.90 -2.83
C ASP A 339 12.39 20.66 -3.70
N GLN A 340 11.62 19.94 -4.52
CA GLN A 340 10.54 20.49 -5.34
C GLN A 340 9.23 20.76 -4.58
N TRP A 341 9.05 20.22 -3.37
CA TRP A 341 7.80 20.34 -2.60
C TRP A 341 7.37 21.80 -2.49
N HIS A 342 6.14 22.10 -2.93
CA HIS A 342 5.57 23.46 -3.02
C HIS A 342 6.48 24.51 -3.68
N HIS A 343 7.36 24.07 -4.59
CA HIS A 343 8.42 24.90 -5.20
C HIS A 343 9.34 25.57 -4.17
N SER A 344 9.49 24.96 -2.98
CA SER A 344 10.12 25.55 -1.81
C SER A 344 11.61 25.91 -1.98
N GLN A 345 12.26 25.42 -3.05
CA GLN A 345 13.62 25.78 -3.47
C GLN A 345 13.71 26.38 -4.90
N GLY A 346 12.59 26.87 -5.45
CA GLY A 346 12.53 27.37 -6.83
C GLY A 346 12.60 26.26 -7.89
N ILE A 347 12.43 25.01 -7.46
CA ILE A 347 12.38 23.82 -8.32
C ILE A 347 10.91 23.46 -8.55
N PRO A 348 10.43 23.43 -9.80
CA PRO A 348 9.08 22.99 -10.10
C PRO A 348 8.83 21.54 -9.65
N ASP A 349 7.69 21.29 -9.00
CA ASP A 349 7.16 19.93 -8.82
C ASP A 349 6.35 19.52 -10.04
N ASP A 350 7.07 19.25 -11.12
CA ASP A 350 6.53 18.82 -12.42
C ASP A 350 7.12 17.47 -12.85
N GLY A 351 6.62 16.92 -13.96
CA GLY A 351 7.09 15.64 -14.47
C GLY A 351 8.58 15.61 -14.84
N GLU A 352 9.17 16.74 -15.24
CA GLU A 352 10.57 16.80 -15.68
C GLU A 352 11.55 16.68 -14.48
N HIS A 353 11.08 16.92 -13.25
CA HIS A 353 11.86 16.81 -12.02
C HIS A 353 11.62 15.49 -11.25
N LEU A 354 10.76 14.60 -11.75
CA LEU A 354 10.62 13.25 -11.23
C LEU A 354 11.86 12.40 -11.56
N ASP A 355 12.27 11.55 -10.62
CA ASP A 355 13.16 10.42 -10.91
C ASP A 355 12.29 9.19 -11.22
N ILE A 356 12.06 8.95 -12.52
CA ILE A 356 11.20 7.84 -12.98
C ILE A 356 11.73 6.48 -12.51
N GLY A 357 13.04 6.34 -12.30
CA GLY A 357 13.61 5.14 -11.69
C GLY A 357 13.16 4.98 -10.24
N ALA A 358 13.10 6.05 -9.46
CA ALA A 358 12.56 6.04 -8.11
C ALA A 358 11.04 5.79 -8.08
N VAL A 359 10.28 6.34 -9.02
CA VAL A 359 8.83 6.07 -9.15
C VAL A 359 8.58 4.60 -9.48
N ASP A 360 9.33 4.01 -10.43
CA ASP A 360 9.27 2.57 -10.76
C ASP A 360 9.65 1.68 -9.56
N ASP A 361 10.66 2.09 -8.78
CA ASP A 361 11.07 1.36 -7.60
C ASP A 361 9.97 1.33 -6.53
N TRP A 362 9.28 2.46 -6.31
CA TRP A 362 8.11 2.50 -5.42
C TRP A 362 6.99 1.62 -5.94
N ALA A 363 6.71 1.62 -7.25
CA ALA A 363 5.74 0.73 -7.84
C ALA A 363 6.06 -0.75 -7.59
N LYS A 364 7.32 -1.17 -7.73
CA LYS A 364 7.75 -2.54 -7.42
C LYS A 364 7.61 -2.88 -5.94
N ILE A 365 8.09 -2.00 -5.05
CA ILE A 365 8.08 -2.22 -3.60
C ILE A 365 6.63 -2.34 -3.10
N VAL A 366 5.75 -1.42 -3.52
CA VAL A 366 4.33 -1.42 -3.14
C VAL A 366 3.62 -2.64 -3.70
N THR A 367 3.84 -2.99 -4.97
CA THR A 367 3.26 -4.21 -5.59
C THR A 367 3.67 -5.46 -4.83
N ALA A 368 4.96 -5.61 -4.51
CA ALA A 368 5.46 -6.76 -3.76
C ALA A 368 4.91 -6.79 -2.33
N PHE A 369 4.80 -5.64 -1.66
CA PHE A 369 4.24 -5.56 -0.32
C PHE A 369 2.76 -5.98 -0.31
N THR A 370 1.98 -5.49 -1.26
CA THR A 370 0.59 -5.92 -1.45
C THR A 370 0.50 -7.41 -1.78
N ALA A 371 1.40 -7.95 -2.59
CA ALA A 371 1.44 -9.37 -2.91
C ALA A 371 1.83 -10.26 -1.72
N GLU A 372 2.75 -9.84 -0.84
CA GLU A 372 3.08 -10.53 0.42
C GLU A 372 1.87 -10.50 1.36
N TRP A 373 1.18 -9.36 1.46
CA TRP A 373 -0.01 -9.19 2.30
C TRP A 373 -1.19 -10.06 1.83
N MET A 374 -1.37 -10.18 0.52
CA MET A 374 -2.42 -10.97 -0.11
C MET A 374 -2.02 -12.43 -0.36
N GLU A 375 -0.78 -12.80 0.02
CA GLU A 375 -0.20 -14.15 -0.10
C GLU A 375 -0.31 -14.70 -1.54
N LEU A 376 0.19 -13.92 -2.50
CA LEU A 376 0.06 -14.20 -3.94
C LEU A 376 1.25 -14.97 -4.54
N GLY A 377 2.20 -15.42 -3.72
CA GLY A 377 3.48 -15.96 -4.18
C GLY A 377 3.37 -17.15 -5.15
N GLU A 378 2.36 -18.00 -4.99
CA GLU A 378 2.14 -19.15 -5.90
C GLU A 378 1.48 -18.76 -7.22
N TYR A 379 0.80 -17.60 -7.25
CA TYR A 379 -0.05 -17.15 -8.36
C TYR A 379 0.62 -16.07 -9.22
N LEU A 380 1.73 -15.51 -8.74
CA LEU A 380 2.55 -14.54 -9.46
C LEU A 380 3.55 -15.21 -10.42
N PRO A 381 3.93 -14.53 -11.52
CA PRO A 381 4.98 -15.00 -12.41
C PRO A 381 6.31 -15.21 -11.68
N LYS A 382 7.00 -16.30 -12.01
CA LYS A 382 8.34 -16.60 -11.51
C LYS A 382 9.36 -16.33 -12.61
N ALA A 383 10.39 -15.53 -12.32
CA ALA A 383 11.49 -15.29 -13.25
C ALA A 383 12.77 -15.97 -12.73
N PRO A 384 13.42 -16.84 -13.52
CA PRO A 384 14.66 -17.48 -13.11
C PRO A 384 15.78 -16.43 -12.94
N PRO A 385 16.81 -16.71 -12.11
CA PRO A 385 17.96 -15.82 -12.00
C PRO A 385 18.63 -15.61 -13.36
N GLU A 386 19.05 -14.38 -13.66
CA GLU A 386 19.88 -14.10 -14.84
C GLU A 386 21.08 -15.04 -14.86
N LYS A 387 21.25 -15.78 -15.96
CA LYS A 387 22.41 -16.64 -16.16
C LYS A 387 23.65 -15.74 -16.13
N ARG A 388 24.55 -15.94 -15.17
CA ARG A 388 25.88 -15.34 -15.21
C ARG A 388 26.55 -15.77 -16.51
N ASP A 389 26.85 -14.82 -17.38
CA ASP A 389 27.70 -15.07 -18.53
C ASP A 389 29.04 -15.64 -18.05
N ALA A 390 29.27 -16.91 -18.35
CA ALA A 390 30.46 -17.66 -17.98
C ALA A 390 31.71 -17.28 -18.83
N THR A 391 31.74 -16.08 -19.39
CA THR A 391 32.78 -15.61 -20.32
C THR A 391 33.83 -14.71 -19.69
N SER A 392 33.72 -14.33 -18.41
CA SER A 392 34.68 -13.44 -17.74
C SER A 392 35.75 -14.14 -16.87
N SER A 393 35.79 -15.47 -16.75
CA SER A 393 36.80 -16.16 -15.92
C SER A 393 37.79 -17.03 -16.70
N LYS A 394 38.33 -16.51 -17.81
CA LYS A 394 39.57 -17.06 -18.37
C LYS A 394 40.52 -15.93 -18.74
N THR A 395 41.80 -16.14 -18.44
CA THR A 395 42.97 -15.26 -18.56
C THR A 395 43.05 -14.28 -17.38
N GLU A 396 43.96 -14.44 -16.42
CA GLU A 396 45.43 -14.50 -16.59
C GLU A 396 46.09 -15.65 -15.82
N LEU A 397 47.03 -16.31 -16.50
CA LEU A 397 48.08 -17.18 -15.96
C LEU A 397 49.41 -16.45 -16.10
#